data_AF-A0A520WC48-F1
#
_entry.id   AF-A0A520WC48-F1
#
_cell.length_a   1.000
_cell.length_b   1.000
_cell.length_c   1.000
_cell.angle_alpha   90.00
_cell.angle_beta   90.00
_cell.angle_gamma   90.00
#
_symmetry.space_group_name_H-M   'P 1'
#
loop_
_entity.id
_entity.type
_entity.pdbx_description
1 polymer ?
#
loop_
_entity_poly.entity_id
_entity_poly.type
_entity_poly.pdbx_seq_one_letter_code
_entity_poly.pdbx_strand_id
1 'polypeptide(L)'
;MMCCASKHFHIAVTLLLLAWAVTTVSTQAPTRFRGRLSIVPVDFSTVGTTSGSGEVTAEIQGRNLQLEFQFAGLSSEAARAELRTAAKGRRGPVEFAFDVPATRLTTGHLSHTVTLTEPQRHELLEERYYLQIQTTGNPGGEIRGWLLRDE
;
A
#
# COMPACT_ATOMS: atom_id res chain seq x y z
N MET A 1 23.61 -76.76 44.03
CA MET A 1 24.75 -75.83 44.11
C MET A 1 24.62 -74.86 42.94
N MET A 2 24.56 -73.56 43.24
CA MET A 2 24.27 -72.43 42.32
C MET A 2 25.29 -72.24 41.19
N CYS A 3 24.83 -71.69 40.05
CA CYS A 3 25.30 -70.45 39.39
C CYS A 3 24.40 -70.16 38.16
N CYS A 4 23.65 -69.02 38.11
CA CYS A 4 23.93 -67.77 37.35
C CYS A 4 24.10 -67.95 35.82
N ALA A 5 23.60 -67.14 34.88
CA ALA A 5 22.76 -65.93 34.87
C ALA A 5 22.42 -65.59 33.38
N SER A 6 21.23 -65.01 33.14
CA SER A 6 20.85 -63.93 32.19
C SER A 6 21.13 -64.03 30.67
N LYS A 7 20.31 -63.28 29.90
CA LYS A 7 20.49 -62.70 28.54
C LYS A 7 19.77 -63.47 27.40
N HIS A 8 18.94 -62.91 26.52
CA HIS A 8 18.56 -61.54 26.20
C HIS A 8 17.18 -61.47 25.53
N PHE A 9 16.44 -60.43 25.89
CA PHE A 9 15.18 -59.94 25.33
C PHE A 9 15.38 -59.50 23.87
N HIS A 10 14.78 -60.20 22.90
CA HIS A 10 14.81 -59.78 21.50
C HIS A 10 13.80 -58.65 21.28
N ILE A 11 14.30 -57.41 21.40
CA ILE A 11 13.58 -56.18 21.08
C ILE A 11 13.44 -56.10 19.56
N ALA A 12 12.18 -56.11 19.10
CA ALA A 12 11.80 -55.74 17.74
C ALA A 12 12.20 -54.28 17.47
N VAL A 13 13.03 -54.06 16.45
CA VAL A 13 13.38 -52.71 15.98
C VAL A 13 12.65 -52.47 14.67
N THR A 14 11.44 -51.91 14.76
CA THR A 14 10.70 -51.38 13.63
C THR A 14 10.97 -49.87 13.57
N LEU A 15 11.83 -49.44 12.65
CA LEU A 15 12.20 -48.04 12.44
C LEU A 15 11.10 -47.35 11.59
N LEU A 16 10.12 -46.74 12.25
CA LEU A 16 9.14 -45.85 11.62
C LEU A 16 9.69 -44.42 11.63
N LEU A 17 10.30 -44.00 10.52
CA LEU A 17 10.71 -42.60 10.31
C LEU A 17 9.47 -41.76 9.97
N LEU A 18 8.82 -41.18 10.98
CA LEU A 18 7.83 -40.12 10.79
C LEU A 18 8.57 -38.83 10.43
N ALA A 19 8.71 -38.54 9.13
CA ALA A 19 9.17 -37.24 8.67
C ALA A 19 8.03 -36.23 8.89
N TRP A 20 8.08 -35.48 9.99
CA TRP A 20 7.19 -34.35 10.21
C TRP A 20 7.61 -33.24 9.25
N ALA A 21 6.90 -33.10 8.13
CA ALA A 21 7.07 -31.95 7.25
C ALA A 21 6.62 -30.70 8.01
N VAL A 22 7.58 -29.95 8.55
CA VAL A 22 7.32 -28.61 9.10
C VAL A 22 7.05 -27.70 7.90
N THR A 23 5.78 -27.41 7.64
CA THR A 23 5.41 -26.37 6.69
C THR A 23 5.71 -25.02 7.33
N THR A 24 6.82 -24.40 6.94
CA THR A 24 7.09 -23.01 7.31
C THR A 24 6.09 -22.12 6.56
N VAL A 25 5.09 -21.61 7.26
CA VAL A 25 4.24 -20.52 6.75
C VAL A 25 5.10 -19.27 6.73
N SER A 26 5.62 -18.89 5.56
CA SER A 26 6.29 -17.61 5.38
C SER A 26 5.24 -16.51 5.26
N THR A 27 4.99 -15.75 6.34
CA THR A 27 4.29 -14.48 6.21
C THR A 27 5.24 -13.49 5.55
N GLN A 28 5.03 -13.20 4.27
CA GLN A 28 5.80 -12.17 3.57
C GLN A 28 5.56 -10.82 4.27
N ALA A 29 6.64 -10.13 4.62
CA ALA A 29 6.55 -8.77 5.15
C ALA A 29 5.82 -7.89 4.13
N PRO A 30 4.93 -6.99 4.59
CA PRO A 30 4.19 -6.13 3.69
C PRO A 30 5.15 -5.21 2.93
N THR A 31 4.87 -4.98 1.65
CA THR A 31 5.65 -4.02 0.85
C THR A 31 5.11 -2.62 1.10
N ARG A 32 6.01 -1.65 1.31
CA ARG A 32 5.65 -0.27 1.60
C ARG A 32 5.99 0.65 0.43
N PHE A 33 5.19 1.69 0.31
CA PHE A 33 5.34 2.77 -0.64
C PHE A 33 5.11 4.11 0.05
N ARG A 34 5.76 5.15 -0.47
CA ARG A 34 5.64 6.53 -0.01
C ARG A 34 5.61 7.48 -1.20
N GLY A 35 4.92 8.59 -1.04
CA GLY A 35 4.86 9.66 -2.04
C GLY A 35 4.70 11.03 -1.38
N ARG A 36 5.55 11.98 -1.76
CA ARG A 36 5.36 13.39 -1.39
C ARG A 36 4.33 14.03 -2.32
N LEU A 37 3.27 14.58 -1.76
CA LEU A 37 2.27 15.33 -2.52
C LEU A 37 2.74 16.77 -2.70
N SER A 38 2.76 17.23 -3.94
CA SER A 38 3.17 18.59 -4.29
C SER A 38 2.28 19.17 -5.37
N ILE A 39 2.27 20.50 -5.46
CA ILE A 39 1.50 21.23 -6.48
C ILE A 39 1.93 20.77 -7.87
N VAL A 40 0.94 20.49 -8.73
CA VAL A 40 1.20 20.28 -10.15
C VAL A 40 0.11 21.01 -10.94
N PRO A 41 0.38 22.26 -11.34
CA PRO A 41 -0.55 23.04 -12.15
C PRO A 41 -0.95 22.28 -13.41
N VAL A 42 -2.24 22.36 -13.76
CA VAL A 42 -2.79 21.65 -14.92
C VAL A 42 -2.71 22.51 -16.18
N ASP A 43 -2.74 23.83 -16.00
CA ASP A 43 -2.59 24.86 -17.03
C ASP A 43 -2.05 26.17 -16.40
N PHE A 44 -1.87 27.21 -17.21
CA PHE A 44 -1.37 28.52 -16.75
C PHE A 44 -2.32 29.26 -15.80
N SER A 45 -3.62 29.05 -15.93
CA SER A 45 -4.62 29.69 -15.07
C SER A 45 -4.59 29.13 -13.66
N THR A 46 -4.23 27.86 -13.49
CA THR A 46 -4.15 27.24 -12.16
C THR A 46 -2.80 27.44 -11.45
N VAL A 47 -1.75 27.91 -12.14
CA VAL A 47 -0.40 28.08 -11.54
C VAL A 47 -0.43 28.97 -10.31
N GLY A 48 -1.19 30.08 -10.35
CA GLY A 48 -1.28 31.04 -9.25
C GLY A 48 -2.31 30.70 -8.19
N THR A 49 -3.17 29.71 -8.44
CA THR A 49 -4.27 29.32 -7.55
C THR A 49 -4.07 27.93 -6.96
N THR A 50 -2.94 27.28 -7.21
CA THR A 50 -2.63 25.97 -6.65
C THR A 50 -1.64 26.12 -5.50
N SER A 51 -1.97 25.58 -4.33
CA SER A 51 -1.11 25.57 -3.16
C SER A 51 -1.20 24.26 -2.38
N GLY A 52 -0.31 24.11 -1.41
CA GLY A 52 -0.36 23.01 -0.45
C GLY A 52 0.64 21.91 -0.74
N SER A 53 0.66 20.96 0.18
CA SER A 53 1.57 19.83 0.18
C SER A 53 0.99 18.71 1.01
N GLY A 54 1.63 17.56 0.95
CA GLY A 54 1.23 16.42 1.75
C GLY A 54 2.13 15.22 1.56
N GLU A 55 1.66 14.11 2.06
CA GLU A 55 2.32 12.83 2.00
C GLU A 55 1.28 11.72 1.90
N VAL A 56 1.61 10.67 1.16
CA VAL A 56 0.88 9.43 1.11
C VAL A 56 1.83 8.28 1.42
N THR A 57 1.39 7.35 2.24
CA THR A 57 2.01 6.05 2.44
C THR A 57 1.04 4.96 2.03
N ALA A 58 1.57 3.85 1.52
CA ALA A 58 0.77 2.69 1.22
C ALA A 58 1.48 1.41 1.64
N GLU A 59 0.73 0.47 2.19
CA GLU A 59 1.21 -0.84 2.60
C GLU A 59 0.39 -1.92 1.89
N ILE A 60 1.04 -2.82 1.15
CA ILE A 60 0.39 -3.93 0.44
C ILE A 60 0.76 -5.27 1.09
N GLN A 61 -0.26 -6.02 1.50
CA GLN A 61 -0.14 -7.40 1.94
C GLN A 61 -1.07 -8.29 1.11
N GLY A 62 -0.48 -9.22 0.34
CA GLY A 62 -1.21 -9.94 -0.70
C GLY A 62 -1.78 -8.97 -1.72
N ARG A 63 -3.11 -8.76 -1.69
CA ARG A 63 -3.85 -7.81 -2.53
C ARG A 63 -4.52 -6.67 -1.76
N ASN A 64 -4.42 -6.65 -0.44
CA ASN A 64 -5.00 -5.58 0.37
C ASN A 64 -4.02 -4.43 0.50
N LEU A 65 -4.36 -3.30 -0.12
CA LEU A 65 -3.63 -2.05 -0.07
C LEU A 65 -4.24 -1.16 1.00
N GLN A 66 -3.50 -0.94 2.08
CA GLN A 66 -3.82 0.12 3.04
C GLN A 66 -3.13 1.39 2.58
N LEU A 67 -3.91 2.45 2.38
CA LEU A 67 -3.45 3.78 1.99
C LEU A 67 -3.69 4.75 3.15
N GLU A 68 -2.71 5.58 3.45
CA GLU A 68 -2.83 6.66 4.42
C GLU A 68 -2.24 7.92 3.81
N PHE A 69 -2.94 9.04 3.91
CA PHE A 69 -2.43 10.29 3.38
C PHE A 69 -2.87 11.48 4.20
N GLN A 70 -1.98 12.46 4.23
CA GLN A 70 -2.17 13.73 4.88
C GLN A 70 -1.80 14.88 3.96
N PHE A 71 -2.48 16.00 4.12
CA PHE A 71 -2.25 17.19 3.32
C PHE A 71 -2.53 18.45 4.14
N ALA A 72 -1.94 19.55 3.71
CA ALA A 72 -2.12 20.86 4.30
C ALA A 72 -1.91 21.99 3.31
N GLY A 73 -2.52 23.14 3.60
CA GLY A 73 -2.30 24.39 2.87
C GLY A 73 -2.88 24.40 1.45
N LEU A 74 -3.90 23.59 1.18
CA LEU A 74 -4.62 23.65 -0.10
C LEU A 74 -5.26 25.03 -0.30
N SER A 75 -5.39 25.46 -1.55
CA SER A 75 -5.93 26.79 -1.88
C SER A 75 -7.43 26.92 -1.62
N SER A 76 -8.14 25.80 -1.60
CA SER A 76 -9.57 25.68 -1.34
C SER A 76 -9.91 24.30 -0.78
N GLU A 77 -11.19 24.10 -0.45
CA GLU A 77 -11.72 22.87 0.14
C GLU A 77 -11.34 21.63 -0.67
N ALA A 78 -10.75 20.64 0.02
CA ALA A 78 -10.51 19.33 -0.57
C ALA A 78 -11.85 18.66 -0.91
N ALA A 79 -12.03 18.31 -2.17
CA ALA A 79 -13.27 17.74 -2.68
C ALA A 79 -13.17 16.22 -2.85
N ARG A 80 -12.03 15.72 -3.34
CA ARG A 80 -11.83 14.30 -3.65
C ARG A 80 -10.36 13.93 -3.64
N ALA A 81 -10.05 12.71 -3.19
CA ALA A 81 -8.76 12.09 -3.43
C ALA A 81 -8.91 10.93 -4.42
N GLU A 82 -8.02 10.84 -5.41
CA GLU A 82 -8.04 9.81 -6.44
C GLU A 82 -6.71 9.10 -6.51
N LEU A 83 -6.74 7.77 -6.37
CA LEU A 83 -5.62 6.91 -6.70
C LEU A 83 -5.70 6.61 -8.21
N ARG A 84 -4.69 7.06 -8.95
CA ARG A 84 -4.63 6.99 -10.41
C ARG A 84 -3.44 6.15 -10.86
N THR A 85 -3.58 5.48 -12.00
CA THR A 85 -2.47 4.75 -12.64
C THR A 85 -2.00 5.44 -13.92
N ALA A 86 -0.69 5.53 -14.14
CA ALA A 86 -0.09 5.94 -15.40
C ALA A 86 1.39 5.54 -15.46
N ALA A 87 1.98 5.58 -16.65
CA ALA A 87 3.43 5.67 -16.76
C ALA A 87 3.92 6.98 -16.10
N LYS A 88 5.07 6.93 -15.41
CA LYS A 88 5.65 8.08 -14.69
C LYS A 88 5.72 9.32 -15.60
N GLY A 89 5.29 10.46 -15.06
CA GLY A 89 5.24 11.74 -15.79
C GLY A 89 3.98 11.96 -16.63
N ARG A 90 3.11 10.96 -16.82
CA ARG A 90 1.84 11.10 -17.54
C ARG A 90 0.65 11.19 -16.58
N ARG A 91 -0.46 11.76 -17.07
CA ARG A 91 -1.78 11.60 -16.46
C ARG A 91 -2.41 10.31 -16.99
N GLY A 92 -3.22 9.66 -16.17
CA GLY A 92 -3.91 8.42 -16.51
C GLY A 92 -5.21 8.26 -15.70
N PRO A 93 -5.96 7.17 -15.92
CA PRO A 93 -7.31 7.02 -15.40
C PRO A 93 -7.39 6.95 -13.87
N VAL A 94 -8.60 7.15 -13.35
CA VAL A 94 -8.94 6.92 -11.94
C VAL A 94 -9.14 5.43 -11.73
N GLU A 95 -8.41 4.87 -10.76
CA GLU A 95 -8.59 3.48 -10.33
C GLU A 95 -9.45 3.42 -9.08
N PHE A 96 -9.22 4.33 -8.13
CA PHE A 96 -10.02 4.45 -6.92
C PHE A 96 -10.26 5.92 -6.58
N ALA A 97 -11.47 6.22 -6.11
CA ALA A 97 -11.85 7.55 -5.64
C ALA A 97 -12.27 7.46 -4.17
N PHE A 98 -11.84 8.44 -3.39
CA PHE A 98 -12.11 8.54 -1.96
C PHE A 98 -12.73 9.90 -1.66
N ASP A 99 -13.84 9.88 -0.94
CA ASP A 99 -14.48 11.09 -0.46
C ASP A 99 -13.64 11.73 0.65
N VAL A 100 -13.50 13.05 0.59
CA VAL A 100 -12.85 13.83 1.64
C VAL A 100 -13.96 14.51 2.46
N PRO A 101 -14.10 14.23 3.76
CA PRO A 101 -15.15 14.84 4.57
C PRO A 101 -15.04 16.36 4.56
N ALA A 102 -16.16 17.03 4.26
CA ALA A 102 -16.27 18.48 4.09
C ALA A 102 -15.86 19.31 5.32
N THR A 103 -15.71 18.70 6.49
CA THR A 103 -15.30 19.38 7.73
C THR A 103 -13.82 19.80 7.77
N ARG A 104 -13.05 19.57 6.70
CA ARG A 104 -11.61 19.82 6.64
C ARG A 104 -11.23 20.68 5.44
N LEU A 105 -11.20 22.00 5.66
CA LEU A 105 -11.24 22.99 4.58
C LEU A 105 -9.92 23.17 3.81
N THR A 106 -8.75 22.83 4.36
CA THR A 106 -7.47 22.90 3.62
C THR A 106 -6.40 21.95 4.14
N THR A 107 -6.71 21.16 5.18
CA THR A 107 -5.81 20.23 5.85
C THR A 107 -6.54 18.95 6.19
N GLY A 108 -5.95 17.78 5.97
CA GLY A 108 -6.62 16.53 6.24
C GLY A 108 -5.67 15.38 6.46
N HIS A 109 -6.20 14.33 7.09
CA HIS A 109 -5.55 13.05 7.29
C HIS A 109 -6.63 11.97 7.11
N LEU A 110 -6.41 11.04 6.18
CA LEU A 110 -7.34 10.00 5.80
C LEU A 110 -6.64 8.66 5.63
N SER A 111 -7.34 7.59 5.95
CA SER A 111 -6.89 6.22 5.73
C SER A 111 -7.99 5.43 5.01
N HIS A 112 -7.59 4.62 4.03
CA HIS A 112 -8.48 3.80 3.22
C HIS A 112 -7.85 2.44 2.97
N THR A 113 -8.68 1.41 2.82
CA THR A 113 -8.23 0.10 2.40
C THR A 113 -8.95 -0.29 1.12
N VAL A 114 -8.19 -0.74 0.12
CA VAL A 114 -8.74 -1.26 -1.13
C VAL A 114 -8.16 -2.63 -1.42
N THR A 115 -8.97 -3.52 -1.98
CA THR A 115 -8.50 -4.81 -2.48
C THR A 115 -8.19 -4.69 -3.96
N LEU A 116 -6.93 -4.90 -4.32
CA LEU A 116 -6.47 -4.85 -5.70
C LEU A 116 -6.82 -6.15 -6.45
N THR A 117 -7.01 -6.04 -7.76
CA THR A 117 -6.87 -7.18 -8.68
C THR A 117 -5.39 -7.51 -8.90
N GLU A 118 -5.07 -8.68 -9.44
CA GLU A 118 -3.67 -9.02 -9.74
C GLU A 118 -3.02 -8.05 -10.74
N PRO A 119 -3.69 -7.62 -11.84
CA PRO A 119 -3.15 -6.58 -12.72
C PRO A 119 -2.88 -5.27 -11.99
N GLN A 120 -3.81 -4.79 -11.15
CA GLN A 120 -3.61 -3.56 -10.37
C GLN A 120 -2.46 -3.70 -9.36
N ARG A 121 -2.30 -4.88 -8.75
CA ARG A 121 -1.17 -5.16 -7.86
C ARG A 121 0.15 -5.10 -8.64
N HIS A 122 0.20 -5.65 -9.84
CA HIS A 122 1.39 -5.55 -10.71
C HIS A 122 1.74 -4.09 -11.00
N GLU A 123 0.75 -3.29 -11.38
CA GLU A 123 0.89 -1.84 -11.63
C GLU A 123 1.42 -1.07 -10.40
N LEU A 124 0.98 -1.44 -9.19
CA LEU A 124 1.54 -0.89 -7.94
C LEU A 124 2.99 -1.27 -7.74
N LEU A 125 3.34 -2.54 -7.97
CA LEU A 125 4.72 -3.02 -7.84
C LEU A 125 5.67 -2.39 -8.86
N GLU A 126 5.15 -1.95 -10.00
CA GLU A 126 5.86 -1.14 -11.02
C GLU A 126 5.87 0.37 -10.72
N GLU A 127 5.37 0.80 -9.55
CA GLU A 127 5.34 2.21 -9.12
C GLU A 127 4.57 3.13 -10.08
N ARG A 128 3.49 2.61 -10.66
CA ARG A 128 2.65 3.32 -11.64
C ARG A 128 1.47 4.05 -11.03
N TYR A 129 1.30 3.96 -9.72
CA TYR A 129 0.26 4.68 -9.00
C TYR A 129 0.72 6.03 -8.47
N TYR A 130 -0.18 7.00 -8.48
CA TYR A 130 -0.03 8.27 -7.78
C TYR A 130 -1.36 8.67 -7.15
N LEU A 131 -1.27 9.32 -5.98
CA LEU A 131 -2.42 9.95 -5.35
C LEU A 131 -2.54 11.38 -5.89
N GLN A 132 -3.75 11.79 -6.26
CA GLN A 132 -4.08 13.16 -6.61
C GLN A 132 -5.22 13.66 -5.73
N ILE A 133 -5.06 14.83 -5.12
CA ILE A 133 -6.12 15.50 -4.37
C ILE A 133 -6.65 16.65 -5.22
N GLN A 134 -7.96 16.71 -5.35
CA GLN A 134 -8.70 17.78 -6.02
C GLN A 134 -9.34 18.68 -4.98
N THR A 135 -9.45 19.96 -5.31
CA THR A 135 -10.19 20.94 -4.53
C THR A 135 -11.33 21.53 -5.34
N THR A 136 -12.25 22.24 -4.69
CA THR A 136 -13.34 22.96 -5.37
C THR A 136 -12.80 23.99 -6.37
N GLY A 137 -11.68 24.66 -6.05
CA GLY A 137 -11.03 25.64 -6.92
C GLY A 137 -10.16 25.02 -8.02
N ASN A 138 -9.61 23.81 -7.80
CA ASN A 138 -8.77 23.11 -8.77
C ASN A 138 -9.27 21.66 -8.98
N PRO A 139 -10.41 21.46 -9.69
CA PRO A 139 -10.99 20.13 -9.93
C PRO A 139 -10.13 19.24 -10.83
N GLY A 140 -9.22 19.83 -11.61
CA GLY A 140 -8.21 19.10 -12.39
C GLY A 140 -7.10 18.45 -11.55
N GLY A 141 -7.02 18.78 -10.26
CA GLY A 141 -5.99 18.36 -9.32
C GLY A 141 -5.23 19.55 -8.74
N GLU A 142 -5.15 19.60 -7.41
CA GLU A 142 -4.39 20.58 -6.64
C GLU A 142 -2.96 20.06 -6.40
N ILE A 143 -2.85 18.91 -5.73
CA ILE A 143 -1.57 18.28 -5.39
C ILE A 143 -1.57 16.82 -5.79
N ARG A 144 -0.40 16.30 -6.15
CA ARG A 144 -0.20 14.88 -6.45
C ARG A 144 1.17 14.37 -6.06
N GLY A 145 1.30 13.06 -5.90
CA GLY A 145 2.56 12.38 -5.61
C GLY A 145 2.53 10.91 -5.99
N TRP A 146 3.63 10.43 -6.58
CA TRP A 146 3.80 9.04 -6.99
C TRP A 146 4.09 8.15 -5.78
N LEU A 147 3.51 6.95 -5.77
CA LEU A 147 3.84 5.91 -4.80
C LEU A 147 5.11 5.19 -5.27
N LEU A 148 6.21 5.48 -4.59
CA LEU A 148 7.51 4.87 -4.81
C LEU A 148 7.80 3.90 -3.67
N ARG A 149 8.52 2.81 -3.94
CA ARG A 149 8.87 1.84 -2.91
C ARG A 149 9.65 2.52 -1.78
N ASP A 150 9.27 2.24 -0.54
CA ASP A 150 9.95 2.68 0.69
C ASP A 150 10.85 1.50 1.12
N GLU A 151 12.18 1.66 1.00
CA GLU A 151 13.18 0.62 1.30
C GLU A 151 13.49 0.50 2.80
#